data_AF-A0A6L9J2Z0-F1
#
_entry.id   AF-A0A6L9J2Z0-F1
#
_cell.length_a   1.000
_cell.length_b   1.000
_cell.length_c   1.000
_cell.angle_alpha   90.00
_cell.angle_beta   90.00
_cell.angle_gamma   90.00
#
_symmetry.space_group_name_H-M   'P 1'
#
loop_
_entity.id
_entity.type
_entity.pdbx_description
1 polymer ?
#
loop_
_entity_poly.entity_id
_entity_poly.type
_entity_poly.pdbx_seq_one_letter_code
_entity_poly.pdbx_strand_id
1 'polypeptide(L)'
;MRIKSFKFQWPVVFVLLMIILAQLACMGGGGGGDAAEEEFGELTVDEQVAAYHATLTEELYWYEDNLDILGQPGYTDPTEEQCTFPEIEHTPPEPLDRQAREDDPEAQQLINQLEGVKRDLDAAGEVWQSHCDTWTNAIGADQQMRPLIQSANVGLDSVQSTLDRREADRQAEEEAGGAGGIM
;
A
#
# COMPACT_ATOMS: atom_id res chain seq x y z
N MET A 1 7.78 38.34 -6.56
CA MET A 1 6.79 37.36 -7.06
C MET A 1 6.23 36.63 -5.84
N ARG A 2 4.96 36.81 -5.49
CA ARG A 2 4.34 36.18 -4.29
C ARG A 2 3.69 34.88 -4.72
N ILE A 3 4.24 33.75 -4.29
CA ILE A 3 3.62 32.43 -4.46
C ILE A 3 2.51 32.31 -3.42
N LYS A 4 1.27 32.07 -3.89
CA LYS A 4 0.12 31.85 -3.03
C LYS A 4 0.22 30.43 -2.47
N SER A 5 0.32 30.30 -1.15
CA SER A 5 0.23 29.03 -0.44
C SER A 5 -1.17 28.45 -0.59
N PHE A 6 -1.29 27.29 -1.24
CA PHE A 6 -2.52 26.51 -1.27
C PHE A 6 -2.60 25.72 0.05
N LYS A 7 -3.52 26.11 0.92
CA LYS A 7 -3.81 25.34 2.14
C LYS A 7 -4.74 24.20 1.75
N PHE A 8 -4.18 23.00 1.61
CA PHE A 8 -4.94 21.77 1.44
C PHE A 8 -5.71 21.50 2.74
N GLN A 9 -7.03 21.68 2.71
CA GLN A 9 -7.90 21.51 3.88
C GLN A 9 -8.15 20.01 4.15
N TRP A 10 -7.42 19.45 5.11
CA TRP A 10 -7.58 18.09 5.65
C TRP A 10 -8.88 17.75 6.43
N PRO A 11 -9.77 18.66 6.89
CA PRO A 11 -10.85 18.27 7.79
C PRO A 11 -12.07 17.61 7.10
N VAL A 12 -12.16 17.61 5.77
CA VAL A 12 -13.34 17.05 5.07
C VAL A 12 -13.28 15.52 4.98
N VAL A 13 -12.09 14.94 4.82
CA VAL A 13 -11.91 13.47 4.73
C VAL A 13 -12.22 12.80 6.06
N PHE A 14 -11.79 13.39 7.18
CA PHE A 14 -12.04 12.84 8.53
C PHE A 14 -13.51 12.81 8.93
N VAL A 15 -14.31 13.79 8.47
CA VAL A 15 -15.75 13.83 8.79
C VAL A 15 -16.52 12.77 7.99
N LEU A 16 -16.11 12.51 6.75
CA LEU A 16 -16.75 11.49 5.90
C LEU A 16 -16.48 10.07 6.40
N LEU A 17 -15.25 9.81 6.86
CA LEU A 17 -14.84 8.51 7.40
C LEU A 17 -15.54 8.18 8.75
N MET A 18 -15.78 9.20 9.58
CA MET A 18 -16.56 9.06 10.83
C MET A 18 -18.06 8.82 10.60
N ILE A 19 -18.65 9.36 9.53
CA ILE A 19 -20.07 9.15 9.21
C ILE A 19 -20.33 7.71 8.74
N ILE A 20 -19.39 7.10 8.01
CA ILE A 20 -19.50 5.71 7.55
C ILE A 20 -19.47 4.74 8.76
N LEU A 21 -18.59 4.99 9.74
CA LEU A 21 -18.48 4.15 10.94
C LEU A 21 -19.71 4.24 11.87
N ALA A 22 -20.43 5.37 11.88
CA ALA A 22 -21.61 5.54 12.74
C ALA A 22 -22.87 4.80 12.23
N GLN A 23 -22.95 4.45 10.93
CA GLN A 23 -24.11 3.76 10.37
C GLN A 23 -24.13 2.26 10.70
N LEU A 24 -22.98 1.66 11.05
CA LEU A 24 -22.88 0.25 11.43
C LEU A 24 -23.36 -0.03 12.87
N ALA A 25 -23.47 0.99 13.73
CA ALA A 25 -23.81 0.80 15.15
C ALA A 25 -25.30 0.98 15.50
N CYS A 26 -26.19 1.27 14.53
CA CYS A 26 -27.60 1.64 14.81
C CYS A 26 -28.68 0.70 14.22
N MET A 27 -28.33 -0.48 13.70
CA MET A 27 -29.32 -1.52 13.33
C MET A 27 -29.27 -2.74 14.25
N GLY A 28 -29.36 -2.49 15.57
CA GLY A 28 -29.59 -3.54 16.57
C GLY A 28 -31.08 -3.68 16.88
N GLY A 29 -31.74 -4.69 16.28
CA GLY A 29 -33.16 -4.96 16.44
C GLY A 29 -33.53 -6.44 16.40
N GLY A 30 -33.20 -7.14 17.49
CA GLY A 30 -33.67 -8.45 17.99
C GLY A 30 -34.49 -9.42 17.11
N GLY A 31 -33.99 -10.65 16.99
CA GLY A 31 -34.76 -11.83 16.64
C GLY A 31 -33.89 -13.08 16.69
N GLY A 32 -34.17 -14.01 17.61
CA GLY A 32 -33.44 -15.26 17.74
C GLY A 32 -33.47 -16.08 16.46
N GLY A 33 -32.30 -16.52 16.03
CA GLY A 33 -32.05 -17.35 14.88
C GLY A 33 -30.57 -17.72 14.92
N ASP A 34 -30.26 -18.93 14.47
CA ASP A 34 -28.94 -19.56 14.50
C ASP A 34 -27.79 -18.58 14.26
N ALA A 35 -26.68 -18.80 14.98
CA ALA A 35 -25.42 -18.12 14.74
C ALA A 35 -25.01 -18.37 13.28
N ALA A 36 -25.45 -17.50 12.39
CA ALA A 36 -24.73 -17.21 11.17
C ALA A 36 -23.37 -16.74 11.65
N GLU A 37 -22.35 -17.58 11.45
CA GLU A 37 -21.00 -17.08 11.29
C GLU A 37 -21.14 -15.90 10.32
N GLU A 38 -20.84 -14.68 10.79
CA GLU A 38 -20.64 -13.56 9.88
C GLU A 38 -19.53 -14.02 8.96
N GLU A 39 -19.93 -14.51 7.79
CA GLU A 39 -19.08 -14.72 6.63
C GLU A 39 -18.58 -13.32 6.28
N PHE A 40 -17.55 -12.86 6.98
CA PHE A 40 -16.71 -11.77 6.53
C PHE A 40 -16.24 -12.24 5.17
N GLY A 41 -16.90 -11.73 4.13
CA GLY A 41 -16.61 -12.10 2.75
C GLY A 41 -15.12 -12.01 2.56
N GLU A 42 -14.53 -13.14 2.16
CA GLU A 42 -13.11 -13.22 1.87
C GLU A 42 -12.77 -12.09 0.90
N LEU A 43 -11.82 -11.23 1.28
CA LEU A 43 -11.40 -10.11 0.43
C LEU A 43 -11.10 -10.65 -0.97
N THR A 44 -11.59 -9.95 -1.99
CA THR A 44 -11.20 -10.25 -3.37
C THR A 44 -9.70 -10.11 -3.54
N VAL A 45 -9.13 -10.79 -4.53
CA VAL A 45 -7.68 -10.72 -4.79
C VAL A 45 -7.21 -9.26 -5.00
N ASP A 46 -8.01 -8.45 -5.68
CA ASP A 46 -7.69 -7.02 -5.90
C ASP A 46 -7.67 -6.24 -4.59
N GLU A 47 -8.60 -6.53 -3.66
CA GLU A 47 -8.61 -5.90 -2.33
C GLU A 47 -7.41 -6.34 -1.48
N GLN A 48 -7.02 -7.63 -1.54
CA GLN A 48 -5.82 -8.11 -0.87
C GLN A 48 -4.56 -7.46 -1.44
N VAL A 49 -4.45 -7.37 -2.77
CA VAL A 49 -3.32 -6.71 -3.46
C VAL A 49 -3.28 -5.23 -3.10
N ALA A 50 -4.42 -4.54 -3.09
CA ALA A 50 -4.49 -3.12 -2.72
C ALA A 50 -4.11 -2.88 -1.25
N ALA A 51 -4.56 -3.73 -0.33
CA ALA A 51 -4.18 -3.65 1.08
C ALA A 51 -2.68 -3.87 1.26
N TYR A 52 -2.10 -4.88 0.59
CA TYR A 52 -0.66 -5.13 0.68
C TYR A 52 0.15 -3.99 0.06
N HIS A 53 -0.25 -3.51 -1.13
CA HIS A 53 0.34 -2.33 -1.78
C HIS A 53 0.39 -1.12 -0.83
N ALA A 54 -0.71 -0.80 -0.15
CA ALA A 54 -0.78 0.34 0.76
C ALA A 54 0.25 0.24 1.90
N THR A 55 0.41 -0.94 2.51
CA THR A 55 1.41 -1.14 3.59
C THR A 55 2.84 -1.01 3.07
N LEU A 56 3.12 -1.51 1.86
CA LEU A 56 4.44 -1.38 1.22
C LEU A 56 4.74 0.07 0.81
N THR A 57 3.73 0.82 0.39
CA THR A 57 3.86 2.26 0.12
C THR A 57 4.19 3.04 1.40
N GLU A 58 3.60 2.69 2.54
CA GLU A 58 3.95 3.30 3.83
C GLU A 58 5.41 3.03 4.21
N GLU A 59 5.88 1.80 4.04
CA GLU A 59 7.28 1.43 4.26
C GLU A 59 8.23 2.18 3.29
N LEU A 60 7.87 2.27 2.00
CA LEU A 60 8.64 3.01 1.00
C LEU A 60 8.82 4.47 1.42
N TYR A 61 7.74 5.15 1.84
CA TYR A 61 7.80 6.56 2.24
C TYR A 61 8.73 6.78 3.44
N TRP A 62 8.75 5.84 4.39
CA TRP A 62 9.70 5.91 5.48
C TRP A 62 11.16 5.83 5.00
N TYR A 63 11.47 4.97 4.04
CA TYR A 63 12.82 4.92 3.46
C TYR A 63 13.15 6.15 2.61
N GLU A 64 12.20 6.69 1.85
CA GLU A 64 12.38 7.92 1.07
C GLU A 64 12.73 9.12 1.96
N ASP A 65 12.01 9.29 3.07
CA ASP A 65 12.30 10.33 4.06
C ASP A 65 13.73 10.21 4.63
N ASN A 66 14.18 8.99 4.91
CA ASN A 66 15.54 8.75 5.41
C ASN A 66 16.62 8.94 4.33
N LEU A 67 16.33 8.58 3.08
CA LEU A 67 17.20 8.83 1.93
C LEU A 67 17.39 10.33 1.65
N ASP A 68 16.34 11.12 1.82
CA ASP A 68 16.41 12.57 1.68
C ASP A 68 17.34 13.20 2.72
N ILE A 69 17.38 12.64 3.93
CA ILE A 69 18.30 13.06 4.99
C ILE A 69 19.74 12.65 4.66
N LEU A 70 19.98 11.42 4.18
CA LEU A 70 21.30 10.97 3.73
C LEU A 70 21.92 11.88 2.68
N GLY A 71 21.09 12.45 1.80
CA GLY A 71 21.51 13.38 0.75
C GLY A 71 21.91 14.78 1.24
N GLN A 72 21.71 15.11 2.52
CA GLN A 72 21.96 16.46 3.03
C GLN A 72 23.46 16.73 3.31
N PRO A 73 23.96 17.92 2.95
CA PRO A 73 25.34 18.29 3.25
C PRO A 73 25.64 18.27 4.76
N GLY A 74 26.64 17.50 5.15
CA GLY A 74 27.11 17.43 6.54
C GLY A 74 26.39 16.41 7.42
N TYR A 75 25.43 15.65 6.87
CA TYR A 75 24.90 14.47 7.54
C TYR A 75 25.95 13.37 7.60
N THR A 76 26.13 12.76 8.78
CA THR A 76 27.10 11.69 8.99
C THR A 76 26.48 10.46 9.62
N ASP A 77 25.69 10.66 10.68
CA ASP A 77 25.19 9.59 11.53
C ASP A 77 23.67 9.74 11.77
N PRO A 78 22.93 8.62 11.78
CA PRO A 78 21.50 8.64 12.08
C PRO A 78 21.23 8.87 13.55
N THR A 79 20.11 9.52 13.83
CA THR A 79 19.56 9.64 15.17
C THR A 79 18.89 8.34 15.61
N GLU A 80 18.67 8.17 16.92
CA GLU A 80 17.96 7.01 17.47
C GLU A 80 16.54 6.87 16.89
N GLU A 81 15.85 7.99 16.67
CA GLU A 81 14.52 8.03 16.06
C GLU A 81 14.56 7.48 14.62
N GLN A 82 15.57 7.88 13.84
CA GLN A 82 15.74 7.40 12.47
C GLN A 82 16.16 5.93 12.39
N CYS A 83 16.77 5.39 13.44
CA CYS A 83 17.09 3.96 13.57
C CYS A 83 15.95 3.13 14.18
N THR A 84 14.84 3.77 14.54
CA THR A 84 13.64 3.07 15.01
C THR A 84 12.68 2.90 13.84
N PHE A 85 12.68 1.71 13.25
CA PHE A 85 11.75 1.37 12.17
C PHE A 85 10.30 1.37 12.70
N PRO A 86 9.34 1.97 12.00
CA PRO A 86 7.93 1.91 12.39
C PRO A 86 7.43 0.47 12.29
N GLU A 87 6.61 0.02 13.25
CA GLU A 87 5.95 -1.29 13.15
C GLU A 87 4.86 -1.24 12.08
N ILE A 88 5.24 -1.51 10.83
CA ILE A 88 4.32 -1.63 9.69
C ILE A 88 4.04 -3.12 9.49
N GLU A 89 2.78 -3.52 9.68
CA GLU A 89 2.36 -4.90 9.48
C GLU A 89 2.01 -5.13 8.01
N HIS A 90 2.67 -6.11 7.40
CA HIS A 90 2.47 -6.49 6.02
C HIS A 90 1.69 -7.80 5.94
N THR A 91 0.54 -7.78 5.28
CA THR A 91 -0.23 -9.00 4.98
C THR A 91 -0.18 -9.26 3.48
N PRO A 92 0.66 -10.20 3.00
CA PRO A 92 0.71 -10.53 1.58
C PRO A 92 -0.60 -11.21 1.14
N PRO A 93 -1.04 -11.01 -0.11
CA PRO A 93 -2.17 -11.73 -0.68
C PRO A 93 -1.97 -13.23 -0.64
N GLU A 94 -3.06 -13.98 -0.52
CA GLU A 94 -2.96 -15.44 -0.57
C GLU A 94 -2.47 -15.93 -1.94
N PRO A 95 -1.65 -17.00 -1.98
CA PRO A 95 -1.22 -17.59 -3.24
C PRO A 95 -2.42 -18.12 -4.04
N LEU A 96 -2.55 -17.68 -5.28
CA LEU A 96 -3.61 -18.18 -6.17
C LEU A 96 -3.43 -19.66 -6.47
N ASP A 97 -4.54 -20.40 -6.52
CA ASP A 97 -4.53 -21.78 -7.00
C ASP A 97 -4.38 -21.85 -8.53
N ARG A 98 -4.41 -23.06 -9.11
CA ARG A 98 -4.28 -23.20 -10.57
C ARG A 98 -5.45 -22.55 -11.31
N GLN A 99 -6.67 -22.74 -10.84
CA GLN A 99 -7.87 -22.26 -11.53
C GLN A 99 -7.92 -20.73 -11.49
N ALA A 100 -7.71 -20.14 -10.32
CA ALA A 100 -7.66 -18.68 -10.16
C ALA A 100 -6.59 -18.01 -11.05
N ARG A 101 -5.42 -18.65 -11.23
CA ARG A 101 -4.39 -18.16 -12.18
C ARG A 101 -4.79 -18.27 -13.64
N GLU A 102 -5.58 -19.29 -14.00
CA GLU A 102 -6.06 -19.48 -15.37
C GLU A 102 -7.17 -18.48 -15.70
N ASP A 103 -8.03 -18.19 -14.72
CA ASP A 103 -9.12 -17.22 -14.83
C ASP A 103 -8.62 -15.77 -14.80
N ASP A 104 -7.60 -15.49 -13.98
CA ASP A 104 -6.99 -14.16 -13.84
C ASP A 104 -5.45 -14.21 -13.79
N PRO A 105 -4.79 -14.32 -14.95
CA PRO A 105 -3.33 -14.35 -15.02
C PRO A 105 -2.68 -13.00 -14.63
N GLU A 106 -3.44 -11.90 -14.64
CA GLU A 106 -2.94 -10.59 -14.25
C GLU A 106 -2.85 -10.43 -12.74
N ALA A 107 -3.81 -10.98 -11.98
CA ALA A 107 -3.74 -11.00 -10.53
C ALA A 107 -2.45 -11.65 -10.02
N GLN A 108 -2.03 -12.77 -10.61
CA GLN A 108 -0.74 -13.39 -10.27
C GLN A 108 0.46 -12.48 -10.58
N GLN A 109 0.40 -11.69 -11.65
CA GLN A 109 1.47 -10.75 -11.98
C GLN A 109 1.56 -9.61 -10.96
N LEU A 110 0.43 -9.12 -10.45
CA LEU A 110 0.40 -8.12 -9.39
C LEU A 110 1.01 -8.64 -8.09
N ILE A 111 0.64 -9.85 -7.68
CA ILE A 111 1.22 -10.51 -6.50
C ILE A 111 2.75 -10.64 -6.65
N ASN A 112 3.22 -11.15 -7.80
CA ASN A 112 4.66 -11.29 -8.06
C ASN A 112 5.39 -9.94 -8.07
N GLN A 113 4.75 -8.87 -8.57
CA GLN A 113 5.33 -7.52 -8.53
C GLN A 113 5.48 -7.03 -7.09
N LEU A 114 4.45 -7.18 -6.25
CA LEU A 114 4.53 -6.80 -4.83
C LEU A 114 5.54 -7.64 -4.03
N GLU A 115 5.70 -8.92 -4.35
CA GLU A 115 6.79 -9.74 -3.79
C GLU A 115 8.18 -9.20 -4.18
N GLY A 116 8.33 -8.69 -5.41
CA GLY A 116 9.53 -8.02 -5.87
C GLY A 116 9.80 -6.73 -5.10
N VAL A 117 8.77 -5.87 -4.97
CA VAL A 117 8.82 -4.63 -4.17
C VAL A 117 9.25 -4.94 -2.75
N LYS A 118 8.60 -5.90 -2.08
CA LYS A 118 8.94 -6.26 -0.70
C LYS A 118 10.39 -6.69 -0.56
N ARG A 119 10.92 -7.47 -1.52
CA ARG A 119 12.32 -7.88 -1.53
C ARG A 119 13.27 -6.69 -1.63
N ASP A 120 12.95 -5.70 -2.46
CA ASP A 120 13.76 -4.49 -2.59
C ASP A 120 13.71 -3.64 -1.32
N LEU A 121 12.55 -3.53 -0.66
CA LEU A 121 12.38 -2.84 0.62
C LEU A 121 13.12 -3.56 1.76
N ASP A 122 13.06 -4.90 1.81
CA ASP A 122 13.83 -5.70 2.77
C ASP A 122 15.33 -5.47 2.62
N ALA A 123 15.83 -5.46 1.38
CA ALA A 123 17.23 -5.16 1.12
C ALA A 123 17.60 -3.72 1.50
N ALA A 124 16.70 -2.76 1.31
CA ALA A 124 16.90 -1.38 1.75
C ALA A 124 16.97 -1.30 3.29
N GLY A 125 16.12 -2.06 3.99
CA GLY A 125 16.13 -2.22 5.44
C GLY A 125 17.44 -2.77 5.96
N GLU A 126 17.99 -3.81 5.32
CA GLU A 126 19.31 -4.36 5.67
C GLU A 126 20.43 -3.32 5.55
N VAL A 127 20.40 -2.51 4.48
CA VAL A 127 21.38 -1.43 4.27
C VAL A 127 21.21 -0.33 5.30
N TRP A 128 19.98 0.08 5.60
CA TRP A 128 19.68 1.10 6.60
C TRP A 128 20.11 0.65 8.00
N GLN A 129 19.81 -0.59 8.37
CA GLN A 129 20.26 -1.17 9.63
C GLN A 129 21.79 -1.20 9.72
N SER A 130 22.48 -1.57 8.64
CA SER A 130 23.95 -1.50 8.56
C SER A 130 24.49 -0.08 8.75
N HIS A 131 23.76 0.94 8.29
CA HIS A 131 24.09 2.33 8.54
C HIS A 131 23.90 2.72 10.01
N CYS A 132 22.76 2.35 10.61
CA CYS A 132 22.47 2.53 12.03
C CYS A 132 23.49 1.87 12.95
N ASP A 133 23.97 0.67 12.58
CA ASP A 133 24.98 -0.05 13.33
C ASP A 133 26.40 0.51 13.11
N THR A 134 26.57 1.53 12.26
CA THR A 134 27.83 2.19 11.87
C THR A 134 28.77 1.34 10.97
N TRP A 135 28.25 0.28 10.35
CA TRP A 135 29.01 -0.60 9.44
C TRP A 135 29.10 0.01 8.04
N THR A 136 28.08 0.79 7.67
CA THR A 136 27.99 1.53 6.42
C THR A 136 27.91 3.03 6.71
N ASN A 137 28.71 3.85 6.03
CA ASN A 137 28.61 5.32 6.17
C ASN A 137 27.44 5.88 5.33
N ALA A 138 27.05 7.13 5.58
CA ALA A 138 25.91 7.75 4.91
C ALA A 138 25.98 7.71 3.37
N ILE A 139 27.16 7.94 2.78
CA ILE A 139 27.36 7.89 1.32
C ILE A 139 27.15 6.46 0.79
N GLY A 140 27.68 5.47 1.49
CA GLY A 140 27.52 4.06 1.12
C GLY A 140 26.08 3.58 1.27
N ALA A 141 25.37 4.07 2.29
CA ALA A 141 23.95 3.76 2.50
C ALA A 141 23.11 4.36 1.35
N ASP A 142 23.33 5.64 1.03
CA ASP A 142 22.65 6.33 -0.07
C ASP A 142 22.82 5.59 -1.40
N GLN A 143 24.06 5.24 -1.75
CA GLN A 143 24.38 4.58 -3.01
C GLN A 143 23.72 3.20 -3.16
N GLN A 144 23.54 2.48 -2.06
CA GLN A 144 22.96 1.14 -2.06
C GLN A 144 21.43 1.18 -1.96
N MET A 145 20.86 2.06 -1.12
CA MET A 145 19.40 2.15 -0.95
C MET A 145 18.72 2.80 -2.15
N ARG A 146 19.31 3.86 -2.73
CA ARG A 146 18.68 4.62 -3.82
C ARG A 146 18.17 3.77 -4.99
N PRO A 147 18.92 2.82 -5.56
CA PRO A 147 18.39 1.96 -6.61
C PRO A 147 17.29 1.00 -6.14
N LEU A 148 17.33 0.54 -4.88
CA LEU A 148 16.30 -0.34 -4.30
C LEU A 148 14.97 0.41 -4.14
N ILE A 149 15.03 1.60 -3.55
CA ILE A 149 13.86 2.48 -3.37
C ILE A 149 13.28 2.92 -4.72
N GLN A 150 14.13 3.21 -5.73
CA GLN A 150 13.65 3.50 -7.08
C GLN A 150 12.94 2.30 -7.73
N SER A 151 13.48 1.09 -7.56
CA SER A 151 12.87 -0.15 -8.08
C SER A 151 11.51 -0.42 -7.41
N ALA A 152 11.46 -0.31 -6.07
CA ALA A 152 10.24 -0.47 -5.28
C ALA A 152 9.16 0.55 -5.68
N ASN A 153 9.52 1.83 -5.84
CA ASN A 153 8.61 2.89 -6.25
C ASN A 153 8.00 2.62 -7.64
N VAL A 154 8.83 2.25 -8.63
CA VAL A 154 8.34 1.86 -9.97
C VAL A 154 7.41 0.65 -9.91
N GLY A 155 7.72 -0.34 -9.06
CA GLY A 155 6.87 -1.51 -8.86
C GLY A 155 5.50 -1.16 -8.27
N LEU A 156 5.46 -0.30 -7.25
CA LEU A 156 4.22 0.16 -6.61
C LEU A 156 3.36 1.01 -7.55
N ASP A 157 3.98 1.90 -8.34
CA ASP A 157 3.28 2.69 -9.36
C ASP A 157 2.65 1.80 -10.44
N SER A 158 3.38 0.78 -10.89
CA SER A 158 2.89 -0.21 -11.87
C SER A 158 1.68 -0.99 -11.35
N VAL A 159 1.73 -1.44 -10.09
CA VAL A 159 0.63 -2.15 -9.44
C VAL A 159 -0.58 -1.23 -9.29
N GLN A 160 -0.41 0.00 -8.79
CA GLN A 160 -1.51 0.96 -8.64
C GLN A 160 -2.19 1.25 -9.98
N SER A 161 -1.41 1.52 -11.03
CA SER A 161 -1.95 1.80 -12.36
C SER A 161 -2.77 0.62 -12.90
N THR A 162 -2.40 -0.61 -12.56
CA THR A 162 -3.15 -1.80 -12.98
C THR A 162 -4.44 -1.96 -12.18
N LEU A 163 -4.40 -1.76 -10.86
CA LEU A 163 -5.59 -1.76 -10.01
C LEU A 163 -6.61 -0.71 -10.46
N ASP A 164 -6.15 0.51 -10.73
CA ASP A 164 -7.00 1.61 -11.23
C ASP A 164 -7.69 1.25 -12.54
N ARG A 165 -6.96 0.60 -13.46
CA ARG A 165 -7.52 0.16 -14.74
C ARG A 165 -8.58 -0.92 -14.55
N ARG A 166 -8.31 -1.92 -13.71
CA ARG A 166 -9.25 -3.03 -13.43
C ARG A 166 -10.53 -2.52 -12.78
N GLU A 167 -10.41 -1.55 -11.86
CA GLU A 167 -11.58 -0.90 -11.25
C GLU A 167 -12.40 -0.12 -12.28
N ALA A 168 -11.75 0.64 -13.17
CA ALA A 168 -12.44 1.34 -14.25
C ALA A 168 -13.16 0.39 -15.22
N ASP A 169 -12.53 -0.76 -15.54
CA ASP A 169 -13.12 -1.80 -16.39
C ASP A 169 -14.39 -2.40 -15.73
N ARG A 170 -14.34 -2.71 -14.43
CA ARG A 170 -15.52 -3.18 -13.67
C ARG A 170 -16.67 -2.18 -13.69
N GLN A 171 -16.38 -0.91 -13.41
CA GLN A 171 -17.39 0.15 -13.42
C GLN A 171 -18.06 0.29 -14.80
N ALA A 172 -17.27 0.20 -15.88
CA ALA A 172 -17.79 0.23 -17.25
C ALA A 172 -18.71 -0.96 -17.58
N GLU A 173 -18.40 -2.16 -17.08
CA GLU A 173 -19.25 -3.35 -17.25
C GLU A 173 -20.58 -3.24 -16.49
N GLU A 174 -20.55 -2.70 -15.27
CA GLU A 174 -21.76 -2.45 -14.47
C GLU A 174 -22.70 -1.46 -15.16
N GLU A 175 -22.17 -0.38 -15.73
CA GLU A 175 -22.95 0.60 -16.49
C GLU A 175 -23.56 -0.01 -17.77
N ALA A 176 -22.79 -0.85 -18.48
CA ALA A 176 -23.25 -1.52 -19.69
C ALA A 176 -24.32 -2.60 -19.39
N GLY A 177 -24.15 -3.37 -18.31
CA GLY A 177 -25.08 -4.41 -17.86
C GLY A 177 -26.39 -3.86 -17.28
N GLY A 178 -26.32 -2.75 -16.53
CA GLY A 178 -27.48 -2.10 -15.94
C GLY A 178 -28.46 -1.51 -16.96
N ALA A 179 -27.98 -1.11 -18.14
CA ALA A 179 -28.82 -0.58 -19.23
C ALA A 179 -29.66 -1.67 -19.95
N GLY A 180 -29.29 -2.95 -19.83
CA GLY A 180 -29.96 -4.08 -20.50
C GLY A 180 -31.15 -4.69 -19.73
N GLY A 181 -31.35 -4.32 -18.46
CA GLY A 181 -32.33 -4.95 -17.55
C GLY A 181 -33.74 -4.38 -17.56
N ILE A 182 -34.07 -3.43 -18.46
CA ILE A 182 -35.41 -2.87 -18.60
C ILE A 182 -35.97 -3.25 -19.98
N MET A 183 -36.38 -4.50 -20.16
CA MET A 183 -37.26 -4.93 -21.27
C MET A 183 -38.26 -5.97 -20.80
#